data_AF-A0A0G0BN19-F1
#
_entry.id   AF-A0A0G0BN19-F1
#
_cell.length_a   1.000
_cell.length_b   1.000
_cell.length_c   1.000
_cell.angle_alpha   90.00
_cell.angle_beta   90.00
_cell.angle_gamma   90.00
#
_symmetry.space_group_name_H-M   'P 1'
#
loop_
_entity.id
_entity.type
_entity.pdbx_description
1 polymer ?
#
loop_
_entity_poly.entity_id
_entity_poly.type
_entity_poly.pdbx_seq_one_letter_code
_entity_poly.pdbx_strand_id
1 'polypeptide(L)'
;MAVQFDYIAPPGWQPKDPDENYVIIQFKMQLADGIDPSMFLKGAASVAAESSTGTWTKVEDRPDSGLKKADEFKAIVFDMDKKNHLFKVAYKTDLFEYDNMAGFLAGPVGNIGGMKMVKGLRLMDIRFPKAIVTAFPGPRYGIAGVRDLLQQDKKHRNMPIIGTVPKPKVGRTAQEQAVLARRLWTAGDGSFDFIKDDENLTSLSFNRFEDRAKLVLEAQRKAEKQTGFRKLYLCNVTHSNFDVMMKRADMIKSYGGRCMMLDVVASGVGAVHTMRLKNPELIIHAHRAMHAFITRESGVGISGKGDINGFSVSMFILAKIFRMLGVDSMHSGSPKSKMEDYGEAEEIGGILTQNKTCKNDPGLLCPTWWRSAWTSRRRRTWSGGGLGSKERRLFRINRKRICV
;
A
#
# COMPACT_ATOMS: atom_id res chain seq x y z
N MET A 1 29.88 22.74 17.30
CA MET A 1 29.43 22.22 15.99
C MET A 1 27.95 21.90 16.07
N ALA A 2 27.20 22.02 14.98
CA ALA A 2 25.81 21.57 14.97
C ALA A 2 25.79 20.06 15.30
N VAL A 3 25.09 19.67 16.36
CA VAL A 3 24.94 18.28 16.87
C VAL A 3 24.53 17.29 15.77
N GLN A 4 24.01 17.82 14.67
CA GLN A 4 23.54 17.11 13.50
C GLN A 4 24.66 16.44 12.68
N PHE A 5 25.88 16.99 12.60
CA PHE A 5 26.93 16.35 11.77
C PHE A 5 27.36 14.98 12.28
N ASP A 6 27.13 14.69 13.56
CA ASP A 6 27.40 13.39 14.19
C ASP A 6 26.46 12.26 13.70
N TYR A 7 25.50 12.58 12.83
CA TYR A 7 24.57 11.65 12.19
C TYR A 7 25.02 11.24 10.78
N ILE A 8 26.18 11.69 10.29
CA ILE A 8 26.70 11.33 8.96
C ILE A 8 27.76 10.25 9.09
N ALA A 9 27.62 9.19 8.29
CA ALA A 9 28.60 8.12 8.24
C ALA A 9 29.92 8.58 7.59
N PRO A 10 31.06 7.99 7.99
CA PRO A 10 32.31 8.20 7.26
C PRO A 10 32.20 7.67 5.82
N PRO A 11 33.01 8.19 4.88
CA PRO A 11 33.02 7.71 3.49
C PRO A 11 33.22 6.19 3.40
N GLY A 12 32.40 5.53 2.57
CA GLY A 12 32.46 4.08 2.36
C GLY A 12 31.76 3.23 3.41
N TRP A 13 31.22 3.83 4.49
CA TRP A 13 30.46 3.08 5.49
C TRP A 13 29.17 2.46 4.90
N GLN A 14 28.87 1.26 5.35
CA GLN A 14 27.63 0.55 5.06
C GLN A 14 27.12 -0.11 6.36
N PRO A 15 25.79 -0.19 6.57
CA PRO A 15 25.25 -0.91 7.71
C PRO A 15 25.63 -2.39 7.63
N LYS A 16 26.25 -2.90 8.69
CA LYS A 16 26.57 -4.32 8.81
C LYS A 16 25.29 -5.12 9.09
N ASP A 17 25.10 -6.24 8.41
CA ASP A 17 23.93 -7.11 8.54
C ASP A 17 22.60 -6.33 8.42
N PRO A 18 22.39 -5.60 7.31
CA PRO A 18 21.28 -4.67 7.14
C PRO A 18 19.90 -5.33 7.17
N ASP A 19 19.83 -6.65 6.94
CA ASP A 19 18.58 -7.42 7.01
C ASP A 19 18.19 -7.83 8.43
N GLU A 20 19.11 -7.69 9.38
CA GLU A 20 18.89 -8.09 10.77
C GLU A 20 18.81 -6.86 11.68
N ASN A 21 19.72 -5.90 11.51
CA ASN A 21 19.93 -4.85 12.51
C ASN A 21 19.39 -3.47 12.14
N TYR A 22 18.96 -3.27 10.88
CA TYR A 22 18.62 -1.93 10.39
C TYR A 22 17.32 -1.87 9.59
N VAL A 23 16.54 -0.83 9.86
CA VAL A 23 15.61 -0.27 8.88
C VAL A 23 16.40 0.72 8.04
N ILE A 24 16.30 0.62 6.71
CA ILE A 24 16.94 1.57 5.79
C ILE A 24 15.86 2.33 5.04
N ILE A 25 15.94 3.66 5.02
CA ILE A 25 15.04 4.50 4.23
C ILE A 25 15.86 5.33 3.27
N GLN A 26 15.45 5.34 2.00
CA GLN A 26 16.01 6.25 1.01
C GLN A 26 15.14 7.49 0.91
N PHE A 27 15.79 8.66 0.96
CA PHE A 27 15.15 9.95 0.86
C PHE A 27 15.64 10.69 -0.37
N LYS A 28 14.76 11.52 -0.93
CA LYS A 28 15.10 12.59 -1.87
C LYS A 28 14.69 13.92 -1.25
N MET A 29 15.58 14.90 -1.26
CA MET A 29 15.35 16.16 -0.54
C MET A 29 15.70 17.36 -1.40
N GLN A 30 14.80 18.34 -1.43
CA GLN A 30 15.06 19.65 -2.02
C GLN A 30 15.10 20.71 -0.92
N LEU A 31 16.19 21.46 -0.90
CA LEU A 31 16.37 22.59 0.00
C LEU A 31 15.44 23.74 -0.39
N ALA A 32 14.99 24.48 0.62
CA ALA A 32 14.18 25.67 0.39
C ALA A 32 14.93 26.74 -0.42
N ASP A 33 14.16 27.59 -1.10
CA ASP A 33 14.76 28.67 -1.90
C ASP A 33 15.57 29.63 -1.01
N GLY A 34 16.74 30.05 -1.50
CA GLY A 34 17.68 30.89 -0.75
C GLY A 34 18.56 30.13 0.26
N ILE A 35 18.35 28.84 0.47
CA ILE A 35 19.28 28.00 1.26
C ILE A 35 20.45 27.57 0.37
N ASP A 36 21.68 27.78 0.86
CA ASP A 36 22.91 27.40 0.16
C ASP A 36 22.92 25.88 -0.14
N PRO A 37 23.17 25.45 -1.40
CA PRO A 37 23.24 24.04 -1.77
C PRO A 37 24.22 23.20 -0.93
N SER A 38 25.28 23.80 -0.39
CA SER A 38 26.22 23.13 0.53
C SER A 38 25.55 22.64 1.82
N MET A 39 24.39 23.19 2.19
CA MET A 39 23.58 22.79 3.33
C MET A 39 22.86 21.46 3.14
N PHE A 40 22.94 20.84 1.95
CA PHE A 40 22.33 19.54 1.69
C PHE A 40 22.78 18.48 2.70
N LEU A 41 24.07 18.49 3.04
CA LEU A 41 24.63 17.57 4.02
C LEU A 41 24.00 17.77 5.41
N LYS A 42 23.85 19.04 5.83
CA LYS A 42 23.19 19.39 7.10
C LYS A 42 21.71 19.04 7.09
N GLY A 43 21.03 19.18 5.95
CA GLY A 43 19.64 18.77 5.80
C GLY A 43 19.46 17.27 5.96
N ALA A 44 20.29 16.46 5.31
CA ALA A 44 20.26 15.01 5.45
C ALA A 44 20.56 14.56 6.89
N ALA A 45 21.58 15.17 7.53
CA ALA A 45 21.87 14.99 8.94
C ALA A 45 20.69 15.36 9.85
N SER A 46 20.00 16.47 9.56
CA SER A 46 18.83 16.91 10.33
C SER A 46 17.66 15.94 10.17
N VAL A 47 17.46 15.38 8.97
CA VAL A 47 16.48 14.32 8.74
C VAL A 47 16.77 13.12 9.65
N ALA A 48 18.01 12.63 9.71
CA ALA A 48 18.36 11.52 10.58
C ALA A 48 18.22 11.86 12.08
N ALA A 49 18.62 13.06 12.48
CA ALA A 49 18.51 13.53 13.86
C ALA A 49 17.07 13.62 14.36
N GLU A 50 16.23 14.41 13.67
CA GLU A 50 14.83 14.70 14.07
C GLU A 50 13.89 13.49 13.89
N SER A 51 14.38 12.39 13.32
CA SER A 51 13.62 11.15 13.13
C SER A 51 14.16 9.95 13.90
N SER A 52 15.16 10.17 14.76
CA SER A 52 15.67 9.16 15.69
C SER A 52 15.76 9.73 17.11
N THR A 53 16.87 10.38 17.44
CA THR A 53 17.23 10.72 18.83
C THR A 53 17.59 12.19 19.04
N GLY A 54 17.69 12.98 17.97
CA GLY A 54 18.21 14.34 17.99
C GLY A 54 17.12 15.40 18.10
N THR A 55 17.57 16.65 18.32
CA THR A 55 16.75 17.86 18.29
C THR A 55 17.58 19.07 17.86
N TRP A 56 16.96 20.25 17.76
CA TRP A 56 17.56 21.48 17.24
C TRP A 56 18.60 22.14 18.16
N THR A 57 18.64 21.76 19.44
CA THR A 57 19.57 22.30 20.45
C THR A 57 20.31 21.19 21.20
N LYS A 58 21.40 21.54 21.87
CA LYS A 58 22.03 20.63 22.84
C LYS A 58 21.06 20.43 24.01
N VAL A 59 20.86 19.17 24.38
CA VAL A 59 20.12 18.79 25.58
C VAL A 59 21.09 18.67 26.75
N GLU A 60 20.55 18.71 27.96
CA GLU A 60 21.33 18.69 29.18
C GLU A 60 22.10 17.37 29.35
N ASP A 61 23.42 17.47 29.59
CA ASP A 61 24.32 16.33 29.74
C ASP A 61 24.58 16.01 31.22
N ARG A 62 23.57 15.41 31.86
CA ARG A 62 23.66 14.81 33.19
C ARG A 62 23.85 13.29 33.10
N PRO A 63 24.38 12.63 34.15
CA PRO A 63 24.61 11.19 34.15
C PRO A 63 23.37 10.33 33.81
N ASP A 64 22.17 10.82 34.11
CA ASP A 64 20.87 10.19 33.90
C ASP A 64 20.08 10.73 32.68
N SER A 65 20.70 11.59 31.86
CA SER A 65 20.07 12.24 30.69
C SER A 65 19.64 11.29 29.57
N GLY A 66 20.11 10.04 29.58
CA GLY A 66 19.90 9.09 28.49
C GLY A 66 20.74 9.37 27.23
N LEU A 67 21.57 10.41 27.21
CA LEU A 67 22.36 10.82 26.03
C LEU A 67 23.28 9.72 25.49
N LYS A 68 23.91 8.93 26.36
CA LYS A 68 24.74 7.79 25.93
C LYS A 68 23.93 6.78 25.13
N LYS A 69 22.70 6.48 25.58
CA LYS A 69 21.80 5.55 24.91
C LYS A 69 21.24 6.15 23.62
N ALA A 70 20.96 7.45 23.62
CA ALA A 70 20.57 8.18 22.42
C ALA A 70 21.68 8.12 21.35
N ASP A 71 22.94 8.34 21.72
CA ASP A 71 24.07 8.25 20.77
C ASP A 71 24.28 6.82 20.24
N GLU A 72 24.07 5.79 21.07
CA GLU A 72 24.05 4.40 20.61
C GLU A 72 22.98 4.15 19.54
N PHE A 73 21.80 4.77 19.66
CA PHE A 73 20.66 4.49 18.77
C PHE A 73 20.44 5.52 17.67
N LYS A 74 21.27 6.56 17.58
CA LYS A 74 21.12 7.57 16.53
C LYS A 74 21.09 6.95 15.14
N ALA A 75 20.22 7.47 14.30
CA ALA A 75 20.19 7.07 12.90
C ALA A 75 21.40 7.64 12.15
N ILE A 76 21.86 6.93 11.12
CA ILE A 76 23.07 7.28 10.39
C ILE A 76 22.77 7.50 8.91
N VAL A 77 23.10 8.69 8.40
CA VAL A 77 23.05 9.05 6.97
C VAL A 77 24.23 8.41 6.25
N PHE A 78 23.96 7.73 5.14
CA PHE A 78 24.97 7.11 4.29
C PHE A 78 24.53 7.09 2.82
N ASP A 79 25.43 6.66 1.93
CA ASP A 79 25.15 6.49 0.50
C ASP A 79 24.51 7.74 -0.14
N MET A 80 25.21 8.87 -0.01
CA MET A 80 24.75 10.17 -0.50
C MET A 80 25.07 10.35 -1.98
N ASP A 81 24.03 10.62 -2.76
CA ASP A 81 24.13 11.10 -4.13
C ASP A 81 23.70 12.57 -4.18
N LYS A 82 24.68 13.46 -4.03
CA LYS A 82 24.46 14.90 -4.06
C LYS A 82 23.94 15.39 -5.42
N LYS A 83 24.25 14.70 -6.51
CA LYS A 83 23.84 15.08 -7.87
C LYS A 83 22.34 14.86 -8.07
N ASN A 84 21.80 13.78 -7.53
CA ASN A 84 20.38 13.48 -7.59
C ASN A 84 19.63 13.83 -6.30
N HIS A 85 20.27 14.50 -5.34
CA HIS A 85 19.69 14.87 -4.06
C HIS A 85 19.12 13.67 -3.26
N LEU A 86 19.77 12.51 -3.37
CA LEU A 86 19.39 11.27 -2.70
C LEU A 86 20.35 10.96 -1.56
N PHE A 87 19.84 10.32 -0.52
CA PHE A 87 20.64 9.73 0.56
C PHE A 87 19.85 8.61 1.23
N LYS A 88 20.56 7.75 1.96
CA LYS A 88 19.95 6.72 2.79
C LYS A 88 20.15 7.04 4.26
N VAL A 89 19.21 6.60 5.09
CA VAL A 89 19.31 6.67 6.55
C VAL A 89 19.11 5.26 7.10
N ALA A 90 20.06 4.81 7.92
CA ALA A 90 20.01 3.54 8.63
C ALA A 90 19.57 3.79 10.09
N TYR A 91 18.47 3.16 10.48
CA TYR A 91 17.91 3.19 11.82
C TYR A 91 18.12 1.83 12.46
N LYS A 92 18.70 1.77 13.67
CA LYS A 92 18.81 0.50 14.39
C LYS A 92 17.41 -0.05 14.68
N THR A 93 17.23 -1.36 14.54
CA THR A 93 15.94 -2.03 14.79
C THR A 93 15.39 -1.75 16.18
N ASP A 94 16.27 -1.66 17.18
CA ASP A 94 15.91 -1.43 18.58
C ASP A 94 15.17 -0.10 18.84
N LEU A 95 15.15 0.82 17.88
CA LEU A 95 14.33 2.03 17.94
C LEU A 95 12.83 1.77 17.76
N PHE A 96 12.45 0.56 17.32
CA PHE A 96 11.09 0.25 16.92
C PHE A 96 10.48 -0.85 17.78
N GLU A 97 9.19 -0.69 18.10
CA GLU A 97 8.33 -1.78 18.52
C GLU A 97 7.88 -2.56 17.27
N TYR A 98 8.28 -3.82 17.16
CA TYR A 98 8.33 -4.54 15.86
C TYR A 98 6.96 -4.77 15.22
N ASP A 99 5.89 -4.93 16.00
CA ASP A 99 4.51 -5.13 15.52
C ASP A 99 3.67 -3.84 15.57
N ASN A 100 4.29 -2.69 15.83
CA ASN A 100 3.60 -1.39 15.91
C ASN A 100 3.94 -0.49 14.72
N MET A 101 3.19 -0.65 13.62
CA MET A 101 3.36 0.18 12.43
C MET A 101 3.02 1.66 12.66
N ALA A 102 2.13 1.98 13.61
CA ALA A 102 1.82 3.37 13.94
C ALA A 102 3.01 4.04 14.63
N GLY A 103 3.60 3.36 15.61
CA GLY A 103 4.84 3.78 16.28
C GLY A 103 6.00 3.89 15.30
N PHE A 104 6.13 2.93 14.37
CA PHE A 104 7.10 3.02 13.28
C PHE A 104 6.92 4.31 12.48
N LEU A 105 5.72 4.61 11.96
CA LEU A 105 5.50 5.80 11.13
C LEU A 105 5.75 7.12 11.88
N ALA A 106 5.53 7.14 13.20
CA ALA A 106 5.75 8.32 14.03
C ALA A 106 7.22 8.75 14.12
N GLY A 107 8.17 7.82 13.99
CA GLY A 107 9.61 8.12 14.02
C GLY A 107 10.13 8.62 12.65
N PRO A 108 10.51 7.71 11.73
CA PRO A 108 11.19 8.05 10.47
C PRO A 108 10.37 8.89 9.48
N VAL A 109 9.05 9.03 9.70
CA VAL A 109 8.13 9.74 8.79
C VAL A 109 7.32 10.83 9.52
N GLY A 110 7.53 11.04 10.82
CA GLY A 110 6.67 11.89 11.63
C GLY A 110 6.82 13.38 11.30
N ASN A 111 7.93 13.98 11.73
CA ASN A 111 8.08 15.45 11.75
C ASN A 111 8.94 16.01 10.61
N ILE A 112 9.82 15.19 10.03
CA ILE A 112 10.87 15.64 9.10
C ILE A 112 10.34 16.30 7.82
N GLY A 113 9.10 15.99 7.41
CA GLY A 113 8.44 16.67 6.31
C GLY A 113 8.09 18.13 6.60
N GLY A 114 8.07 18.55 7.87
CA GLY A 114 7.77 19.93 8.28
C GLY A 114 9.00 20.81 8.49
N MET A 115 10.21 20.32 8.20
CA MET A 115 11.44 21.07 8.41
C MET A 115 11.50 22.31 7.49
N LYS A 116 11.68 23.52 8.06
CA LYS A 116 11.71 24.78 7.31
C LYS A 116 12.80 24.86 6.23
N MET A 117 13.89 24.10 6.38
CA MET A 117 15.03 24.13 5.46
C MET A 117 14.80 23.38 4.15
N VAL A 118 13.69 22.65 4.01
CA VAL A 118 13.35 21.88 2.81
C VAL A 118 12.07 22.41 2.17
N LYS A 119 12.04 22.47 0.84
CA LYS A 119 10.81 22.71 0.05
C LYS A 119 10.20 21.43 -0.51
N GLY A 120 10.94 20.32 -0.44
CA GLY A 120 10.45 19.01 -0.82
C GLY A 120 11.21 17.90 -0.12
N LEU A 121 10.50 16.88 0.33
CA LEU A 121 11.08 15.68 0.91
C LEU A 121 10.23 14.49 0.50
N ARG A 122 10.85 13.54 -0.19
CA ARG A 122 10.19 12.31 -0.61
C ARG A 122 10.86 11.10 0.01
N LEU A 123 10.06 10.26 0.65
CA LEU A 123 10.48 8.92 1.04
C LEU A 123 10.39 8.02 -0.19
N MET A 124 11.53 7.64 -0.74
CA MET A 124 11.62 6.92 -2.01
C MET A 124 11.32 5.44 -1.82
N ASP A 125 11.92 4.82 -0.80
CA ASP A 125 11.69 3.42 -0.47
C ASP A 125 12.14 3.08 0.97
N ILE A 126 11.66 1.95 1.49
CA ILE A 126 12.05 1.41 2.81
C ILE A 126 12.46 -0.05 2.69
N ARG A 127 13.60 -0.41 3.32
CA ARG A 127 13.98 -1.78 3.64
C ARG A 127 13.59 -2.07 5.09
N PHE A 128 12.69 -3.03 5.28
CA PHE A 128 12.41 -3.57 6.61
C PHE A 128 13.31 -4.80 6.86
N PRO A 129 13.91 -4.91 8.05
CA PRO A 129 14.65 -6.09 8.45
C PRO A 129 13.69 -7.24 8.73
N LYS A 130 14.21 -8.47 8.66
CA LYS A 130 13.42 -9.70 8.75
C LYS A 130 12.59 -9.75 10.03
N ALA A 131 13.17 -9.37 11.18
CA ALA A 131 12.50 -9.41 12.47
C ALA A 131 11.21 -8.57 12.50
N ILE A 132 11.26 -7.34 11.98
CA ILE A 132 10.09 -6.46 11.85
C ILE A 132 9.09 -7.04 10.85
N VAL A 133 9.53 -7.54 9.69
CA VAL A 133 8.63 -8.16 8.70
C VAL A 133 7.86 -9.33 9.31
N THR A 134 8.52 -10.19 10.08
CA THR A 134 7.91 -11.39 10.67
C THR A 134 7.03 -11.12 11.88
N ALA A 135 7.12 -9.92 12.49
CA ALA A 135 6.24 -9.51 13.59
C ALA A 135 4.81 -9.22 13.11
N PHE A 136 4.62 -8.90 11.82
CA PHE A 136 3.32 -8.65 11.24
C PHE A 136 2.73 -9.92 10.58
N PRO A 137 1.39 -10.03 10.51
CA PRO A 137 0.73 -11.25 10.02
C PRO A 137 1.00 -11.57 8.54
N GLY A 138 1.25 -10.55 7.72
CA GLY A 138 1.33 -10.69 6.27
C GLY A 138 0.00 -11.15 5.62
N PRO A 139 -0.06 -11.28 4.29
CA PRO A 139 -1.27 -11.73 3.60
C PRO A 139 -1.64 -13.14 4.04
N ARG A 140 -2.88 -13.35 4.49
CA ARG A 140 -3.31 -14.65 5.01
C ARG A 140 -3.53 -15.66 3.89
N TYR A 141 -4.34 -15.28 2.90
CA TYR A 141 -4.67 -16.12 1.75
C TYR A 141 -3.66 -15.93 0.64
N GLY A 142 -3.29 -14.67 0.38
CA GLY A 142 -2.46 -14.31 -0.75
C GLY A 142 -3.02 -14.79 -2.09
N ILE A 143 -2.18 -14.83 -3.13
CA ILE A 143 -2.63 -15.19 -4.50
C ILE A 143 -3.14 -16.64 -4.55
N ALA A 144 -2.39 -17.59 -3.97
CA ALA A 144 -2.72 -19.01 -4.04
C ALA A 144 -4.02 -19.32 -3.31
N GLY A 145 -4.15 -18.87 -2.06
CA GLY A 145 -5.34 -19.15 -1.24
C GLY A 145 -6.62 -18.54 -1.81
N VAL A 146 -6.53 -17.37 -2.45
CA VAL A 146 -7.70 -16.77 -3.12
C VAL A 146 -8.11 -17.58 -4.35
N ARG A 147 -7.14 -18.08 -5.12
CA ARG A 147 -7.44 -18.97 -6.25
C ARG A 147 -8.02 -20.31 -5.80
N ASP A 148 -7.55 -20.86 -4.69
CA ASP A 148 -8.12 -22.06 -4.09
C ASP A 148 -9.57 -21.83 -3.64
N LEU A 149 -9.86 -20.69 -3.03
CA LEU A 149 -11.21 -20.30 -2.62
C LEU A 149 -12.17 -20.08 -3.80
N LEU A 150 -11.68 -19.57 -4.92
CA LEU A 150 -12.48 -19.38 -6.13
C LEU A 150 -12.83 -20.71 -6.84
N GLN A 151 -12.18 -21.82 -6.48
CA GLN A 151 -12.44 -23.16 -7.03
C GLN A 151 -12.54 -23.17 -8.58
N GLN A 152 -11.72 -22.35 -9.22
CA GLN A 152 -11.68 -22.22 -10.68
C GLN A 152 -11.12 -23.51 -11.31
N ASP A 153 -11.63 -23.87 -12.48
CA ASP A 153 -11.03 -24.94 -13.28
C ASP A 153 -9.59 -24.58 -13.73
N LYS A 154 -8.86 -25.56 -14.27
CA LYS A 154 -7.46 -25.38 -14.69
C LYS A 154 -7.28 -24.26 -15.73
N LYS A 155 -8.28 -24.00 -16.58
CA LYS A 155 -8.23 -22.94 -17.59
C LYS A 155 -8.37 -21.57 -16.93
N HIS A 156 -9.37 -21.39 -16.09
CA HIS A 156 -9.67 -20.14 -15.39
C HIS A 156 -8.61 -19.80 -14.33
N ARG A 157 -8.03 -20.80 -13.67
CA ARG A 157 -6.96 -20.61 -12.68
C ARG A 157 -5.68 -19.99 -13.27
N ASN A 158 -5.46 -20.16 -14.57
CA ASN A 158 -4.35 -19.54 -15.30
C ASN A 158 -4.70 -18.16 -15.88
N MET A 159 -5.96 -17.73 -15.76
CA MET A 159 -6.42 -16.43 -16.21
C MET A 159 -6.35 -15.41 -15.07
N PRO A 160 -6.32 -14.10 -15.40
CA PRO A 160 -6.66 -13.04 -14.45
C PRO A 160 -7.90 -13.35 -13.62
N ILE A 161 -7.88 -12.98 -12.34
CA ILE A 161 -9.11 -12.85 -11.56
C ILE A 161 -9.83 -11.61 -12.11
N ILE A 162 -11.05 -11.77 -12.60
CA ILE A 162 -11.83 -10.73 -13.26
C ILE A 162 -12.90 -10.20 -12.31
N GLY A 163 -13.03 -8.88 -12.21
CA GLY A 163 -14.13 -8.30 -11.46
C GLY A 163 -14.51 -6.92 -11.93
N THR A 164 -15.54 -6.37 -11.30
CA THR A 164 -16.10 -5.07 -11.69
C THR A 164 -16.64 -4.29 -10.49
N VAL A 165 -16.79 -2.98 -10.68
CA VAL A 165 -17.41 -2.08 -9.70
C VAL A 165 -18.78 -1.67 -10.25
N PRO A 166 -19.90 -1.99 -9.59
CA PRO A 166 -21.21 -1.50 -9.99
C PRO A 166 -21.22 0.04 -10.09
N LYS A 167 -21.81 0.59 -11.16
CA LYS A 167 -21.91 2.05 -11.42
C LYS A 167 -23.34 2.49 -11.68
N PRO A 168 -23.84 3.66 -11.22
CA PRO A 168 -23.10 4.79 -10.65
C PRO A 168 -22.44 4.47 -9.29
N LYS A 169 -21.48 5.31 -8.91
CA LYS A 169 -20.63 5.17 -7.71
C LYS A 169 -21.46 4.94 -6.43
N VAL A 170 -22.49 5.76 -6.26
CA VAL A 170 -23.53 5.67 -5.21
C VAL A 170 -24.87 6.09 -5.83
N GLY A 171 -25.97 5.84 -5.12
CA GLY A 171 -27.33 6.24 -5.54
C GLY A 171 -28.30 5.09 -5.79
N ARG A 172 -27.83 3.83 -5.76
CA ARG A 172 -28.70 2.65 -5.76
C ARG A 172 -29.15 2.29 -4.36
N THR A 173 -30.39 1.81 -4.25
CA THR A 173 -30.85 1.06 -3.09
C THR A 173 -30.09 -0.27 -2.93
N ALA A 174 -30.17 -0.87 -1.73
CA ALA A 174 -29.59 -2.19 -1.49
C ALA A 174 -30.15 -3.27 -2.43
N GLN A 175 -31.44 -3.21 -2.73
CA GLN A 175 -32.11 -4.14 -3.65
C GLN A 175 -31.61 -4.00 -5.08
N GLU A 176 -31.53 -2.76 -5.61
CA GLU A 176 -31.01 -2.51 -6.95
C GLU A 176 -29.55 -2.94 -7.08
N GLN A 177 -28.76 -2.71 -6.02
CA GLN A 177 -27.37 -3.16 -5.96
C GLN A 177 -27.26 -4.68 -6.05
N ALA A 178 -28.10 -5.42 -5.33
CA ALA A 178 -28.13 -6.89 -5.36
C ALA A 178 -28.60 -7.46 -6.71
N VAL A 179 -29.59 -6.84 -7.35
CA VAL A 179 -30.02 -7.23 -8.70
C VAL A 179 -28.89 -7.04 -9.71
N LEU A 180 -28.20 -5.90 -9.67
CA LEU A 180 -27.07 -5.65 -10.56
C LEU A 180 -25.89 -6.58 -10.27
N ALA A 181 -25.57 -6.82 -8.99
CA ALA A 181 -24.56 -7.77 -8.55
C ALA A 181 -24.76 -9.14 -9.19
N ARG A 182 -25.97 -9.70 -9.08
CA ARG A 182 -26.31 -10.98 -9.69
C ARG A 182 -26.12 -10.96 -11.20
N ARG A 183 -26.67 -9.94 -11.89
CA ARG A 183 -26.54 -9.80 -13.35
C ARG A 183 -25.09 -9.81 -13.79
N LEU A 184 -24.21 -9.08 -13.10
CA LEU A 184 -22.78 -8.99 -13.41
C LEU A 184 -22.06 -10.32 -13.16
N TRP A 185 -22.33 -11.01 -12.05
CA TRP A 185 -21.72 -12.32 -11.80
C TRP A 185 -22.15 -13.40 -12.77
N THR A 186 -23.38 -13.33 -13.29
CA THR A 186 -23.87 -14.29 -14.30
C THR A 186 -23.54 -13.89 -15.73
N ALA A 187 -23.04 -12.66 -15.96
CA ALA A 187 -22.64 -12.19 -17.28
C ALA A 187 -21.38 -12.91 -17.77
N GLY A 188 -21.19 -12.92 -19.10
CA GLY A 188 -20.02 -13.54 -19.73
C GLY A 188 -19.86 -15.00 -19.32
N ASP A 189 -20.97 -15.72 -19.22
CA ASP A 189 -21.04 -17.13 -18.80
C ASP A 189 -20.43 -17.40 -17.41
N GLY A 190 -20.63 -16.45 -16.49
CA GLY A 190 -20.10 -16.57 -15.14
C GLY A 190 -18.62 -16.24 -15.01
N SER A 191 -18.00 -15.57 -15.97
CA SER A 191 -16.55 -15.28 -15.95
C SER A 191 -16.11 -14.19 -14.96
N PHE A 192 -17.05 -13.41 -14.40
CA PHE A 192 -16.72 -12.45 -13.33
C PHE A 192 -16.56 -13.18 -12.00
N ASP A 193 -15.37 -13.10 -11.42
CA ASP A 193 -15.02 -13.71 -10.14
C ASP A 193 -15.48 -12.86 -8.96
N PHE A 194 -15.43 -11.53 -9.11
CA PHE A 194 -15.81 -10.63 -8.03
C PHE A 194 -16.58 -9.38 -8.47
N ILE A 195 -17.37 -8.86 -7.53
CA ILE A 195 -17.82 -7.46 -7.55
C ILE A 195 -17.34 -6.78 -6.28
N LYS A 196 -17.19 -5.46 -6.32
CA LYS A 196 -16.86 -4.67 -5.14
C LYS A 196 -17.82 -3.52 -4.92
N ASP A 197 -18.03 -3.18 -3.65
CA ASP A 197 -18.56 -1.87 -3.31
C ASP A 197 -17.61 -0.77 -3.81
N ASP A 198 -18.15 0.40 -4.10
CA ASP A 198 -17.35 1.58 -4.36
C ASP A 198 -16.75 2.11 -3.04
N GLU A 199 -15.62 2.82 -3.07
CA GLU A 199 -14.92 3.23 -1.84
C GLU A 199 -15.76 4.13 -0.92
N ASN A 200 -16.66 4.92 -1.48
CA ASN A 200 -17.56 5.77 -0.68
C ASN A 200 -18.95 5.15 -0.46
N LEU A 201 -19.18 3.89 -0.86
CA LEU A 201 -20.42 3.16 -0.56
C LEU A 201 -20.28 2.46 0.81
N THR A 202 -20.41 3.23 1.89
CA THR A 202 -20.35 2.72 3.27
C THR A 202 -21.75 2.31 3.76
N SER A 203 -22.37 3.04 4.70
CA SER A 203 -23.78 2.88 5.09
C SER A 203 -24.49 4.22 4.89
N LEU A 204 -25.11 4.38 3.72
CA LEU A 204 -25.76 5.62 3.30
C LEU A 204 -27.27 5.54 3.54
N SER A 205 -27.96 6.68 3.62
CA SER A 205 -29.40 6.72 3.94
C SER A 205 -30.28 5.88 3.01
N PHE A 206 -29.96 5.88 1.71
CA PHE A 206 -30.64 5.10 0.67
C PHE A 206 -30.06 3.70 0.47
N ASN A 207 -28.93 3.36 1.11
CA ASN A 207 -28.24 2.09 0.97
C ASN A 207 -27.49 1.76 2.26
N ARG A 208 -28.23 1.20 3.23
CA ARG A 208 -27.66 0.76 4.50
C ARG A 208 -26.78 -0.46 4.27
N PHE A 209 -25.66 -0.50 4.99
CA PHE A 209 -24.69 -1.59 4.88
C PHE A 209 -25.35 -2.94 5.12
N GLU A 210 -26.20 -3.02 6.14
CA GLU A 210 -26.83 -4.24 6.62
C GLU A 210 -27.72 -4.85 5.52
N ASP A 211 -28.60 -4.04 4.95
CA ASP A 211 -29.48 -4.46 3.86
C ASP A 211 -28.68 -4.88 2.64
N ARG A 212 -27.66 -4.09 2.27
CA ARG A 212 -26.81 -4.38 1.11
C ARG A 212 -26.02 -5.67 1.28
N ALA A 213 -25.36 -5.84 2.43
CA ALA A 213 -24.56 -7.02 2.71
C ALA A 213 -25.41 -8.29 2.63
N LYS A 214 -26.58 -8.29 3.28
CA LYS A 214 -27.55 -9.40 3.24
C LYS A 214 -27.97 -9.72 1.81
N LEU A 215 -28.48 -8.73 1.07
CA LEU A 215 -29.06 -8.94 -0.26
C LEU A 215 -28.01 -9.31 -1.31
N VAL A 216 -26.83 -8.69 -1.27
CA VAL A 216 -25.74 -8.96 -2.23
C VAL A 216 -25.11 -10.32 -1.95
N LEU A 217 -24.93 -10.73 -0.69
CA LEU A 217 -24.43 -12.07 -0.37
C LEU A 217 -25.44 -13.17 -0.72
N GLU A 218 -26.74 -12.91 -0.60
CA GLU A 218 -27.76 -13.82 -1.11
C GLU A 218 -27.71 -13.92 -2.65
N ALA A 219 -27.56 -12.78 -3.34
CA ALA A 219 -27.36 -12.74 -4.79
C ALA A 219 -26.09 -13.50 -5.20
N GLN A 220 -25.02 -13.41 -4.41
CA GLN A 220 -23.78 -14.16 -4.63
C GLN A 220 -24.05 -15.67 -4.61
N ARG A 221 -24.73 -16.19 -3.58
CA ARG A 221 -25.07 -17.62 -3.50
C ARG A 221 -25.93 -18.09 -4.68
N LYS A 222 -26.89 -17.27 -5.12
CA LYS A 222 -27.71 -17.57 -6.30
C LYS A 222 -26.89 -17.61 -7.58
N ALA A 223 -25.94 -16.68 -7.74
CA ALA A 223 -25.02 -16.67 -8.89
C ALA A 223 -24.08 -17.89 -8.87
N GLU A 224 -23.51 -18.23 -7.70
CA GLU A 224 -22.67 -19.44 -7.53
C GLU A 224 -23.42 -20.71 -7.93
N LYS A 225 -24.68 -20.87 -7.48
CA LYS A 225 -25.52 -22.02 -7.87
C LYS A 225 -25.80 -22.05 -9.38
N GLN A 226 -25.98 -20.88 -10.01
CA GLN A 226 -26.30 -20.78 -11.43
C GLN A 226 -25.08 -21.05 -12.33
N THR A 227 -23.90 -20.52 -11.97
CA THR A 227 -22.71 -20.60 -12.83
C THR A 227 -21.77 -21.75 -12.47
N GLY A 228 -21.94 -22.37 -11.29
CA GLY A 228 -21.02 -23.40 -10.78
C GLY A 228 -19.66 -22.87 -10.33
N PHE A 229 -19.44 -21.55 -10.35
CA PHE A 229 -18.18 -20.90 -9.96
C PHE A 229 -18.36 -20.13 -8.66
N ARG A 230 -17.42 -20.28 -7.72
CA ARG A 230 -17.39 -19.45 -6.51
C ARG A 230 -17.16 -17.99 -6.88
N LYS A 231 -17.77 -17.09 -6.10
CA LYS A 231 -17.71 -15.63 -6.30
C LYS A 231 -17.19 -14.93 -5.05
N LEU A 232 -16.71 -13.71 -5.22
CA LEU A 232 -16.32 -12.83 -4.12
C LEU A 232 -17.10 -11.52 -4.18
N TYR A 233 -17.70 -11.15 -3.06
CA TYR A 233 -18.18 -9.80 -2.81
C TYR A 233 -17.18 -9.07 -1.93
N LEU A 234 -16.52 -8.05 -2.49
CA LEU A 234 -15.62 -7.16 -1.77
C LEU A 234 -16.48 -6.10 -1.06
N CYS A 235 -17.06 -6.50 0.08
CA CYS A 235 -18.02 -5.71 0.85
C CYS A 235 -17.31 -4.64 1.68
N ASN A 236 -17.64 -3.36 1.50
CA ASN A 236 -16.89 -2.27 2.11
C ASN A 236 -17.23 -2.09 3.60
N VAL A 237 -16.28 -2.41 4.48
CA VAL A 237 -16.47 -2.31 5.95
C VAL A 237 -15.99 -0.97 6.53
N THR A 238 -15.38 -0.10 5.71
CA THR A 238 -14.74 1.17 6.12
C THR A 238 -15.62 2.03 7.04
N HIS A 239 -15.08 2.35 8.22
CA HIS A 239 -15.67 3.27 9.20
C HIS A 239 -14.56 3.85 10.07
N SER A 240 -14.81 4.97 10.76
CA SER A 240 -13.90 5.54 11.76
C SER A 240 -14.04 4.93 13.17
N ASN A 241 -14.92 3.94 13.35
CA ASN A 241 -15.20 3.30 14.64
C ASN A 241 -14.99 1.79 14.46
N PHE A 242 -14.06 1.22 15.23
CA PHE A 242 -13.69 -0.19 15.12
C PHE A 242 -14.83 -1.14 15.46
N ASP A 243 -15.70 -0.81 16.41
CA ASP A 243 -16.84 -1.66 16.76
C ASP A 243 -17.82 -1.78 15.59
N VAL A 244 -17.99 -0.70 14.82
CA VAL A 244 -18.80 -0.73 13.59
C VAL A 244 -18.12 -1.62 12.55
N MET A 245 -16.81 -1.50 12.36
CA MET A 245 -16.07 -2.35 11.42
C MET A 245 -16.15 -3.83 11.79
N MET A 246 -16.06 -4.16 13.08
CA MET A 246 -16.21 -5.52 13.60
C MET A 246 -17.60 -6.07 13.35
N LYS A 247 -18.66 -5.32 13.71
CA LYS A 247 -20.05 -5.72 13.43
C LYS A 247 -20.29 -5.99 11.94
N ARG A 248 -19.71 -5.18 11.06
CA ARG A 248 -19.80 -5.37 9.61
C ARG A 248 -19.09 -6.64 9.14
N ALA A 249 -17.91 -6.92 9.68
CA ALA A 249 -17.19 -8.16 9.37
C ALA A 249 -17.95 -9.40 9.87
N ASP A 250 -18.50 -9.36 11.09
CA ASP A 250 -19.34 -10.43 11.64
C ASP A 250 -20.58 -10.69 10.78
N MET A 251 -21.21 -9.64 10.27
CA MET A 251 -22.31 -9.77 9.33
C MET A 251 -21.90 -10.41 8.00
N ILE A 252 -20.75 -10.02 7.43
CA ILE A 252 -20.23 -10.68 6.22
C ILE A 252 -20.09 -12.19 6.47
N LYS A 253 -19.53 -12.57 7.62
CA LYS A 253 -19.33 -13.99 8.00
C LYS A 253 -20.64 -14.73 8.21
N SER A 254 -21.61 -14.14 8.92
CA SER A 254 -22.90 -14.78 9.20
C SER A 254 -23.72 -15.07 7.94
N TYR A 255 -23.52 -14.28 6.88
CA TYR A 255 -24.10 -14.52 5.56
C TYR A 255 -23.18 -15.33 4.62
N GLY A 256 -22.12 -15.96 5.12
CA GLY A 256 -21.22 -16.82 4.34
C GLY A 256 -20.34 -16.07 3.33
N GLY A 257 -20.19 -14.75 3.50
CA GLY A 257 -19.24 -13.93 2.77
C GLY A 257 -17.80 -14.27 3.14
N ARG A 258 -16.88 -13.98 2.22
CA ARG A 258 -15.47 -14.45 2.30
C ARG A 258 -14.47 -13.31 2.14
N CYS A 259 -14.94 -12.10 1.87
CA CYS A 259 -14.09 -10.97 1.59
C CYS A 259 -14.69 -9.69 2.18
N MET A 260 -13.82 -8.88 2.78
CA MET A 260 -14.10 -7.50 3.13
C MET A 260 -13.19 -6.58 2.32
N MET A 261 -13.71 -5.41 1.98
CA MET A 261 -12.95 -4.31 1.43
C MET A 261 -12.75 -3.24 2.50
N LEU A 262 -11.55 -2.66 2.53
CA LEU A 262 -11.20 -1.57 3.43
C LEU A 262 -10.47 -0.47 2.66
N ASP A 263 -10.83 0.79 2.93
CA ASP A 263 -10.11 1.96 2.44
C ASP A 263 -8.90 2.22 3.35
N VAL A 264 -7.78 1.56 3.04
CA VAL A 264 -6.68 1.36 3.98
C VAL A 264 -5.91 2.63 4.35
N VAL A 265 -5.80 3.59 3.43
CA VAL A 265 -5.12 4.86 3.71
C VAL A 265 -6.03 5.79 4.51
N ALA A 266 -7.33 5.85 4.17
CA ALA A 266 -8.30 6.65 4.91
C ALA A 266 -8.58 6.11 6.32
N SER A 267 -8.61 4.77 6.49
CA SER A 267 -8.85 4.13 7.78
C SER A 267 -7.59 4.08 8.66
N GLY A 268 -6.41 4.18 8.07
CA GLY A 268 -5.13 4.15 8.78
C GLY A 268 -4.64 2.74 9.14
N VAL A 269 -3.35 2.65 9.49
CA VAL A 269 -2.64 1.38 9.74
C VAL A 269 -3.22 0.60 10.93
N GLY A 270 -3.67 1.28 11.98
CA GLY A 270 -4.28 0.65 13.16
C GLY A 270 -5.57 -0.10 12.82
N ALA A 271 -6.42 0.48 11.96
CA ALA A 271 -7.64 -0.16 11.49
C ALA A 271 -7.34 -1.44 10.69
N VAL A 272 -6.38 -1.36 9.75
CA VAL A 272 -5.99 -2.51 8.92
C VAL A 272 -5.42 -3.63 9.77
N HIS A 273 -4.51 -3.30 10.69
CA HIS A 273 -3.87 -4.29 11.57
C HIS A 273 -4.92 -5.00 12.43
N THR A 274 -5.78 -4.22 13.09
CA THR A 274 -6.84 -4.73 13.96
C THR A 274 -7.80 -5.65 13.20
N MET A 275 -8.26 -5.22 12.02
CA MET A 275 -9.19 -6.02 11.21
C MET A 275 -8.59 -7.34 10.73
N ARG A 276 -7.29 -7.37 10.38
CA ARG A 276 -6.60 -8.61 10.03
C ARG A 276 -6.52 -9.55 11.23
N LEU A 277 -6.09 -9.06 12.38
CA LEU A 277 -5.92 -9.89 13.58
C LEU A 277 -7.26 -10.47 14.07
N LYS A 278 -8.34 -9.68 14.00
CA LYS A 278 -9.66 -10.08 14.50
C LYS A 278 -10.52 -10.85 13.49
N ASN A 279 -10.18 -10.81 12.20
CA ASN A 279 -10.91 -11.51 11.13
C ASN A 279 -9.95 -12.26 10.17
N PRO A 280 -9.12 -13.19 10.68
CA PRO A 280 -8.18 -13.95 9.84
C PRO A 280 -8.87 -14.78 8.74
N GLU A 281 -10.14 -15.13 8.90
CA GLU A 281 -10.98 -15.89 7.98
C GLU A 281 -11.53 -15.10 6.79
N LEU A 282 -11.40 -13.77 6.80
CA LEU A 282 -11.82 -12.92 5.68
C LEU A 282 -10.63 -12.50 4.83
N ILE A 283 -10.84 -12.56 3.50
CA ILE A 283 -9.95 -11.89 2.55
C ILE A 283 -10.04 -10.38 2.76
N ILE A 284 -8.91 -9.69 2.78
CA ILE A 284 -8.87 -8.22 2.83
C ILE A 284 -8.50 -7.66 1.45
N HIS A 285 -9.44 -6.97 0.82
CA HIS A 285 -9.19 -6.12 -0.33
C HIS A 285 -8.93 -4.68 0.07
N ALA A 286 -7.70 -4.23 -0.12
CA ALA A 286 -7.25 -2.87 0.14
C ALA A 286 -7.55 -1.96 -1.04
N HIS A 287 -8.54 -1.10 -0.83
CA HIS A 287 -8.70 0.08 -1.66
C HIS A 287 -7.86 1.22 -1.09
N ARG A 288 -7.13 1.94 -1.96
CA ARG A 288 -6.17 2.96 -1.54
C ARG A 288 -6.75 4.38 -1.58
N ALA A 289 -8.02 4.56 -1.22
CA ALA A 289 -8.66 5.88 -1.22
C ALA A 289 -7.82 6.89 -0.41
N MET A 290 -7.75 8.15 -0.85
CA MET A 290 -6.88 9.22 -0.31
C MET A 290 -5.39 9.15 -0.69
N HIS A 291 -4.86 8.03 -1.18
CA HIS A 291 -3.40 7.88 -1.38
C HIS A 291 -2.76 8.97 -2.24
N ALA A 292 -3.44 9.45 -3.29
CA ALA A 292 -2.85 10.40 -4.22
C ALA A 292 -2.54 11.78 -3.60
N PHE A 293 -3.18 12.15 -2.49
CA PHE A 293 -2.81 13.35 -1.74
C PHE A 293 -1.49 13.21 -0.97
N ILE A 294 -0.99 11.97 -0.82
CA ILE A 294 0.23 11.63 -0.07
C ILE A 294 1.33 11.14 -1.02
N THR A 295 0.97 10.37 -2.05
CA THR A 295 1.93 9.64 -2.88
C THR A 295 2.24 10.32 -4.20
N ARG A 296 1.35 11.19 -4.68
CA ARG A 296 1.53 11.88 -5.96
C ARG A 296 2.61 12.94 -5.79
N GLU A 297 3.48 13.02 -6.79
CA GLU A 297 4.55 14.01 -6.88
C GLU A 297 4.49 14.63 -8.28
N SER A 298 4.61 15.96 -8.39
CA SER A 298 4.51 16.67 -9.68
C SER A 298 5.89 16.92 -10.31
N GLY A 299 6.96 16.73 -9.55
CA GLY A 299 8.33 16.82 -10.04
C GLY A 299 8.77 15.62 -10.87
N VAL A 300 9.67 15.86 -11.83
CA VAL A 300 10.29 14.80 -12.67
C VAL A 300 11.19 13.85 -11.88
N GLY A 301 11.58 14.26 -10.67
CA GLY A 301 12.43 13.54 -9.72
C GLY A 301 11.83 12.30 -9.06
N ILE A 302 10.58 11.93 -9.41
CA ILE A 302 9.85 10.86 -8.72
C ILE A 302 10.51 9.47 -8.81
N SER A 303 11.26 9.21 -9.88
CA SER A 303 11.98 7.95 -10.13
C SER A 303 13.50 8.09 -9.98
N GLY A 304 13.98 9.18 -9.37
CA GLY A 304 15.37 9.38 -8.96
C GLY A 304 16.02 10.63 -9.54
N LYS A 305 15.97 10.84 -10.86
CA LYS A 305 16.66 11.96 -11.54
C LYS A 305 15.80 13.21 -11.67
N GLY A 306 16.39 14.39 -11.43
CA GLY A 306 15.71 15.68 -11.47
C GLY A 306 14.97 16.00 -10.18
N ASP A 307 14.15 17.06 -10.17
CA ASP A 307 13.66 17.63 -8.92
C ASP A 307 12.28 17.10 -8.50
N ILE A 308 12.04 17.07 -7.19
CA ILE A 308 10.70 16.92 -6.60
C ILE A 308 10.17 18.29 -6.23
N ASN A 309 8.85 18.47 -6.29
CA ASN A 309 8.18 19.75 -6.11
C ASN A 309 7.39 19.83 -4.79
N GLY A 310 7.42 18.78 -3.97
CA GLY A 310 6.73 18.81 -2.68
C GLY A 310 7.10 17.67 -1.75
N PHE A 311 6.17 17.38 -0.85
CA PHE A 311 6.31 16.39 0.21
C PHE A 311 5.49 15.18 -0.15
N SER A 312 6.12 14.00 -0.19
CA SER A 312 5.40 12.80 -0.59
C SER A 312 6.03 11.52 -0.03
N VAL A 313 5.23 10.46 0.05
CA VAL A 313 5.70 9.11 0.37
C VAL A 313 5.46 8.24 -0.85
N SER A 314 6.47 7.48 -1.28
CA SER A 314 6.30 6.56 -2.40
C SER A 314 5.16 5.55 -2.16
N MET A 315 4.41 5.24 -3.22
CA MET A 315 3.39 4.18 -3.17
C MET A 315 4.03 2.82 -2.90
N PHE A 316 5.33 2.64 -3.18
CA PHE A 316 6.10 1.47 -2.77
C PHE A 316 6.00 1.25 -1.26
N ILE A 317 6.23 2.29 -0.47
CA ILE A 317 6.23 2.22 1.00
C ILE A 317 4.85 1.82 1.52
N LEU A 318 3.80 2.48 1.04
CA LEU A 318 2.43 2.11 1.42
C LEU A 318 2.10 0.66 1.01
N ALA A 319 2.52 0.21 -0.17
CA ALA A 319 2.32 -1.18 -0.59
C ALA A 319 3.06 -2.18 0.30
N LYS A 320 4.30 -1.89 0.71
CA LYS A 320 5.06 -2.71 1.66
C LYS A 320 4.34 -2.76 3.02
N ILE A 321 3.97 -1.61 3.56
CA ILE A 321 3.28 -1.51 4.86
C ILE A 321 1.97 -2.30 4.85
N PHE A 322 1.07 -2.06 3.90
CA PHE A 322 -0.22 -2.75 3.89
C PHE A 322 -0.08 -4.25 3.60
N ARG A 323 0.95 -4.67 2.83
CA ARG A 323 1.30 -6.09 2.69
C ARG A 323 1.70 -6.69 4.04
N MET A 324 2.56 -6.03 4.82
CA MET A 324 2.93 -6.48 6.17
C MET A 324 1.70 -6.60 7.07
N LEU A 325 0.86 -5.55 7.12
CA LEU A 325 -0.38 -5.54 7.90
C LEU A 325 -1.40 -6.60 7.46
N GLY A 326 -1.18 -7.21 6.30
CA GLY A 326 -1.82 -8.44 5.91
C GLY A 326 -2.98 -8.30 4.95
N VAL A 327 -2.98 -7.28 4.09
CA VAL A 327 -3.96 -7.20 2.99
C VAL A 327 -3.69 -8.31 1.96
N ASP A 328 -4.73 -8.98 1.48
CA ASP A 328 -4.58 -10.02 0.44
C ASP A 328 -4.57 -9.45 -0.97
N SER A 329 -5.21 -8.29 -1.15
CA SER A 329 -5.32 -7.59 -2.43
C SER A 329 -5.09 -6.11 -2.26
N MET A 330 -4.43 -5.46 -3.21
CA MET A 330 -4.34 -3.99 -3.24
C MET A 330 -4.38 -3.43 -4.66
N HIS A 331 -4.98 -2.25 -4.81
CA HIS A 331 -4.90 -1.45 -6.03
C HIS A 331 -3.45 -1.03 -6.33
N SER A 332 -2.91 -1.42 -7.50
CA SER A 332 -1.50 -1.16 -7.83
C SER A 332 -1.26 -0.13 -8.94
N GLY A 333 -2.30 0.53 -9.46
CA GLY A 333 -2.17 1.46 -10.60
C GLY A 333 -2.42 0.80 -11.96
N SER A 334 -2.54 1.61 -13.01
CA SER A 334 -3.05 1.16 -14.31
C SER A 334 -2.53 2.08 -15.43
N PRO A 335 -1.41 1.72 -16.09
CA PRO A 335 -0.63 2.63 -16.93
C PRO A 335 -1.36 3.27 -18.10
N LYS A 336 -2.49 2.70 -18.53
CA LYS A 336 -3.27 3.16 -19.69
C LYS A 336 -4.67 3.62 -19.30
N SER A 337 -4.85 4.03 -18.05
CA SER A 337 -6.14 4.43 -17.50
C SER A 337 -6.15 5.92 -17.14
N LYS A 338 -7.22 6.37 -16.48
CA LYS A 338 -7.44 7.78 -16.14
C LYS A 338 -6.65 8.29 -14.91
N MET A 339 -6.01 7.39 -14.16
CA MET A 339 -5.26 7.76 -12.95
C MET A 339 -3.78 7.80 -13.29
N GLU A 340 -3.04 8.70 -12.62
CA GLU A 340 -1.59 8.89 -12.76
C GLU A 340 -0.82 7.57 -12.66
N ASP A 341 0.24 7.45 -13.45
CA ASP A 341 1.18 6.33 -13.41
C ASP A 341 2.54 6.76 -13.97
N TYR A 342 3.55 6.77 -13.10
CA TYR A 342 4.91 7.16 -13.43
C TYR A 342 5.74 6.00 -14.03
N GLY A 343 5.06 4.93 -14.45
CA GLY A 343 5.68 3.65 -14.79
C GLY A 343 5.86 2.74 -13.58
N GLU A 344 5.42 3.15 -12.39
CA GLU A 344 5.65 2.45 -11.11
C GLU A 344 4.64 1.32 -10.82
N ALA A 345 3.57 1.20 -11.62
CA ALA A 345 2.54 0.19 -11.38
C ALA A 345 3.08 -1.25 -11.46
N GLU A 346 4.10 -1.51 -12.29
CA GLU A 346 4.75 -2.82 -12.41
C GLU A 346 5.55 -3.17 -11.16
N GLU A 347 6.28 -2.21 -10.61
CA GLU A 347 7.10 -2.32 -9.41
C GLU A 347 6.22 -2.46 -8.17
N ILE A 348 5.17 -1.65 -8.02
CA ILE A 348 4.17 -1.82 -6.95
C ILE A 348 3.57 -3.23 -7.04
N GLY A 349 3.32 -3.71 -8.27
CA GLY A 349 2.84 -5.07 -8.48
C GLY A 349 3.85 -6.13 -8.04
N GLY A 350 5.14 -5.93 -8.34
CA GLY A 350 6.23 -6.78 -7.87
C GLY A 350 6.33 -6.80 -6.34
N ILE A 351 6.26 -5.63 -5.70
CA ILE A 351 6.27 -5.47 -4.24
C ILE A 351 5.10 -6.21 -3.59
N LEU A 352 3.94 -6.31 -4.23
CA LEU A 352 2.81 -7.05 -3.68
C LEU A 352 2.94 -8.55 -3.94
N THR A 353 3.41 -8.96 -5.12
CA THR A 353 3.27 -10.34 -5.62
C THR A 353 4.50 -11.23 -5.46
N GLN A 354 5.70 -10.67 -5.34
CA GLN A 354 6.95 -11.44 -5.35
C GLN A 354 7.36 -11.84 -3.93
N ASN A 355 7.87 -13.07 -3.79
CA ASN A 355 8.61 -13.52 -2.61
C ASN A 355 10.10 -13.38 -2.93
N LYS A 356 10.62 -12.15 -2.83
CA LYS A 356 12.04 -11.87 -3.02
C LYS A 356 12.69 -11.53 -1.68
N THR A 357 13.97 -11.87 -1.59
CA THR A 357 14.95 -11.38 -0.62
C THR A 357 16.19 -11.09 -1.46
N CYS A 358 16.63 -9.84 -1.60
CA CYS A 358 17.84 -9.55 -2.36
C CYS A 358 18.76 -8.58 -1.63
N LYS A 359 20.07 -8.72 -1.89
CA LYS A 359 21.14 -7.88 -1.31
C LYS A 359 20.85 -6.40 -1.61
N ASN A 360 21.29 -5.50 -0.72
CA ASN A 360 21.11 -4.04 -0.84
C ASN A 360 21.53 -3.55 -2.24
N ASP A 361 20.54 -3.30 -3.10
CA ASP A 361 20.75 -2.70 -4.42
C ASP A 361 20.68 -1.16 -4.28
N PRO A 362 21.54 -0.40 -4.96
CA PRO A 362 21.47 1.07 -5.05
C PRO A 362 20.13 1.62 -5.56
N GLY A 363 19.35 0.84 -6.32
CA GLY A 363 18.10 1.27 -6.96
C GLY A 363 16.86 1.27 -6.05
N LEU A 364 16.19 0.12 -5.94
CA LEU A 364 15.11 -0.10 -4.97
C LEU A 364 15.66 -0.85 -3.77
N LEU A 365 15.22 -0.44 -2.58
CA LEU A 365 15.49 -1.18 -1.35
C LEU A 365 14.67 -2.47 -1.39
N CYS A 366 15.32 -3.53 -1.86
CA CYS A 366 14.68 -4.82 -2.05
C CYS A 366 14.04 -5.32 -0.75
N PRO A 367 12.76 -5.68 -0.76
CA PRO A 367 12.09 -6.10 0.45
C PRO A 367 12.34 -7.58 0.76
N THR A 368 12.17 -7.96 2.03
CA THR A 368 12.10 -9.34 2.52
C THR A 368 10.63 -9.73 2.68
N TRP A 369 10.18 -10.84 2.08
CA TRP A 369 8.76 -11.25 2.13
C TRP A 369 8.54 -12.76 2.19
N TRP A 370 7.42 -13.16 2.80
CA TRP A 370 7.03 -14.57 2.98
C TRP A 370 5.77 -14.98 2.20
N ARG A 371 4.81 -14.07 1.99
CA ARG A 371 3.53 -14.35 1.30
C ARG A 371 3.11 -13.23 0.35
N SER A 372 2.64 -13.58 -0.84
CA SER A 372 2.25 -12.64 -1.90
C SER A 372 0.84 -12.11 -1.72
N ALA A 373 0.64 -10.80 -1.86
CA ALA A 373 -0.65 -10.16 -2.07
C ALA A 373 -0.92 -10.03 -3.58
N TRP A 374 -2.18 -10.14 -4.01
CA TRP A 374 -2.54 -9.94 -5.41
C TRP A 374 -2.81 -8.47 -5.72
N THR A 375 -2.60 -8.09 -6.98
CA THR A 375 -2.79 -6.71 -7.44
C THR A 375 -4.08 -6.56 -8.21
N SER A 376 -4.83 -5.47 -8.00
CA SER A 376 -5.94 -5.10 -8.88
C SER A 376 -5.55 -3.90 -9.77
N ARG A 377 -5.80 -4.00 -11.09
CA ARG A 377 -5.45 -2.97 -12.10
C ARG A 377 -6.55 -2.80 -13.14
N ARG A 378 -7.07 -1.59 -13.36
CA ARG A 378 -8.00 -1.29 -14.45
C ARG A 378 -7.33 -1.39 -15.83
N ARG A 379 -7.91 -2.14 -16.76
CA ARG A 379 -7.47 -2.26 -18.16
C ARG A 379 -8.53 -1.63 -19.06
N ARG A 380 -8.12 -0.69 -19.92
CA ARG A 380 -9.00 -0.13 -20.97
C ARG A 380 -9.27 -1.24 -21.99
N THR A 381 -10.51 -1.71 -22.10
CA THR A 381 -10.98 -2.55 -23.22
C THR A 381 -11.40 -1.73 -24.45
N TRP A 382 -11.12 -0.43 -24.44
CA TRP A 382 -11.62 0.50 -25.46
C TRP A 382 -10.47 1.34 -26.04
N SER A 383 -9.96 0.93 -27.20
CA SER A 383 -9.37 1.83 -28.19
C SER A 383 -10.51 2.26 -29.10
N GLY A 384 -11.12 3.40 -28.78
CA GLY A 384 -12.06 4.06 -29.68
C GLY A 384 -11.33 4.50 -30.93
N GLY A 385 -11.64 3.85 -32.04
CA GLY A 385 -11.30 4.28 -33.39
C GLY A 385 -12.35 3.69 -34.33
N GLY A 386 -13.16 4.56 -34.94
CA GLY A 386 -14.02 4.28 -36.08
C GLY A 386 -15.15 3.26 -35.87
N LEU A 387 -16.38 3.77 -35.76
CA LEU A 387 -17.58 3.00 -36.09
C LEU A 387 -17.54 2.66 -37.59
N GLY A 388 -17.35 1.38 -37.90
CA GLY A 388 -17.57 0.79 -39.22
C GLY A 388 -18.32 -0.52 -39.03
N SER A 389 -19.48 -0.62 -39.66
CA SER A 389 -20.41 -1.73 -39.54
C SER A 389 -19.89 -3.00 -40.21
N LYS A 390 -20.04 -4.11 -39.47
CA LYS A 390 -20.15 -5.53 -39.87
C LYS A 390 -19.07 -6.44 -39.26
N GLU A 391 -19.60 -7.47 -38.60
CA GLU A 391 -18.97 -8.73 -38.21
C GLU A 391 -18.12 -8.79 -36.93
N ARG A 392 -18.73 -9.51 -35.98
CA ARG A 392 -18.13 -10.13 -34.80
C ARG A 392 -16.85 -10.90 -35.18
N ARG A 393 -15.70 -10.54 -34.59
CA ARG A 393 -14.57 -11.46 -34.41
C ARG A 393 -13.95 -11.32 -33.02
N LEU A 394 -14.24 -12.34 -32.21
CA LEU A 394 -13.43 -12.99 -31.17
C LEU A 394 -12.31 -12.17 -30.49
N PHE A 395 -12.53 -11.93 -29.20
CA PHE A 395 -11.57 -11.52 -28.19
C PHE A 395 -10.21 -12.23 -28.30
N ARG A 396 -9.18 -11.54 -28.81
CA ARG A 396 -7.76 -11.87 -28.56
C ARG A 396 -7.19 -10.86 -27.57
N ILE A 397 -7.45 -11.09 -26.28
CA ILE A 397 -6.77 -10.39 -25.18
C ILE A 397 -5.47 -11.12 -24.89
N ASN A 398 -4.34 -10.40 -24.94
CA ASN A 398 -3.00 -10.92 -24.67
C ASN A 398 -2.92 -11.48 -23.21
N ARG A 399 -2.67 -12.79 -23.09
CA ARG A 399 -3.02 -13.69 -21.97
C ARG A 399 -1.93 -13.87 -20.89
N LYS A 400 -1.38 -12.80 -20.30
CA LYS A 400 -0.36 -12.95 -19.23
C LYS A 400 -0.49 -12.03 -18.00
N ARG A 401 -1.48 -11.13 -17.89
CA ARG A 401 -1.54 -10.15 -16.78
C ARG A 401 -2.99 -9.82 -16.35
N ILE A 402 -3.17 -9.61 -15.04
CA ILE A 402 -4.43 -9.47 -14.29
C ILE A 402 -5.26 -8.24 -14.75
N CYS A 403 -6.60 -8.35 -14.79
CA CYS A 403 -7.56 -7.33 -15.25
C CYS A 403 -8.56 -6.93 -14.15
N VAL A 404 -8.77 -5.63 -13.99
CA VAL A 404 -9.99 -4.91 -13.53
C VAL A 404 -10.49 -4.09 -14.71
#